data_AF-A0A525JM78-F1
#
_entry.id   AF-A0A525JM78-F1
#
_cell.length_a   1.000
_cell.length_b   1.000
_cell.length_c   1.000
_cell.angle_alpha   90.00
_cell.angle_beta   90.00
_cell.angle_gamma   90.00
#
_symmetry.space_group_name_H-M   'P 1'
#
loop_
_entity.id
_entity.type
_entity.pdbx_description
1 polymer ?
#
loop_
_entity_poly.entity_id
_entity_poly.type
_entity_poly.pdbx_seq_one_letter_code
_entity_poly.pdbx_strand_id
1 'polypeptide(L)'
;MTDLLVRKHAPDASGVVLEVTPNSAGWDHVGFKVVELAAGQTASGGEAGREACLVVLSGTADVAVGAARFEGLGGRASVFDDAAPGAVY
;
A
#
# COMPACT_ATOMS: atom_id res chain seq x y z
N MET A 1 -17.30 23.48 4.57
CA MET A 1 -17.06 22.22 5.33
C MET A 1 -15.82 21.60 4.73
N THR A 2 -14.80 21.32 5.53
CA THR A 2 -13.61 20.60 5.10
C THR A 2 -13.95 19.11 5.07
N ASP A 3 -13.74 18.46 3.93
CA ASP A 3 -13.91 17.01 3.80
C ASP A 3 -12.56 16.33 4.02
N LEU A 4 -12.35 15.83 5.24
CA LEU A 4 -11.09 15.23 5.68
C LEU A 4 -11.17 13.70 5.77
N LEU A 5 -12.35 13.12 5.54
CA LEU A 5 -12.59 11.70 5.74
C LEU A 5 -12.71 10.98 4.40
N VAL A 6 -11.64 10.29 4.01
CA VAL A 6 -11.71 9.30 2.93
C VAL A 6 -12.08 7.95 3.53
N ARG A 7 -13.26 7.44 3.18
CA ARG A 7 -13.73 6.12 3.63
C ARG A 7 -13.19 5.03 2.70
N LYS A 8 -12.90 3.86 3.27
CA LYS A 8 -12.63 2.68 2.45
C LYS A 8 -13.82 2.35 1.55
N HIS A 9 -13.54 1.82 0.38
CA HIS A 9 -14.52 1.25 -0.55
C HIS A 9 -14.23 -0.23 -0.79
N ALA A 10 -15.08 -0.89 -1.57
CA ALA A 10 -14.81 -2.25 -2.03
C ALA A 10 -13.57 -2.25 -2.97
N PRO A 11 -12.73 -3.30 -2.95
CA PRO A 11 -11.56 -3.38 -3.81
C PRO A 11 -11.93 -3.14 -5.28
N ASP A 12 -11.19 -2.25 -5.94
CA ASP A 12 -11.34 -2.06 -7.39
C ASP A 12 -10.62 -3.17 -8.17
N ALA A 13 -10.55 -3.04 -9.51
CA ALA A 13 -9.91 -4.03 -10.37
C ALA A 13 -8.41 -4.25 -10.07
N SER A 14 -7.76 -3.30 -9.40
CA SER A 14 -6.37 -3.35 -8.96
C SER A 14 -6.21 -3.68 -7.47
N GLY A 15 -7.31 -3.97 -6.76
CA GLY A 15 -7.33 -4.25 -5.33
C GLY A 15 -7.28 -3.01 -4.44
N VAL A 16 -7.30 -1.80 -5.00
CA VAL A 16 -7.27 -0.56 -4.19
C VAL A 16 -8.57 -0.42 -3.44
N VAL A 17 -8.48 -0.16 -2.13
CA VAL A 17 -9.63 0.05 -1.23
C VAL A 17 -9.68 1.46 -0.65
N LEU A 18 -8.58 2.20 -0.75
CA LEU A 18 -8.45 3.59 -0.31
C LEU A 18 -7.25 4.22 -1.00
N GLU A 19 -7.43 5.43 -1.53
CA GLU A 19 -6.35 6.23 -2.10
C GLU A 19 -6.52 7.70 -1.74
N VAL A 20 -5.42 8.33 -1.33
CA VAL A 20 -5.29 9.76 -1.08
C VAL A 20 -4.07 10.22 -1.87
N THR A 21 -4.28 11.19 -2.74
CA THR A 21 -3.22 11.83 -3.52
C THR A 21 -3.04 13.29 -3.07
N PRO A 22 -1.88 13.90 -3.32
CA PRO A 22 -1.69 15.35 -3.15
C PRO A 22 -2.81 16.17 -3.81
N ASN A 23 -3.18 15.80 -5.05
CA ASN A 23 -4.26 16.46 -5.80
C ASN A 23 -5.63 16.33 -5.11
N SER A 24 -5.99 15.14 -4.61
CA SER A 24 -7.28 14.96 -3.92
C SER A 24 -7.31 15.60 -2.54
N ALA A 25 -6.17 15.71 -1.87
CA ALA A 25 -6.06 16.24 -0.51
C ALA A 25 -5.81 17.75 -0.44
N GLY A 26 -5.39 18.37 -1.56
CA GLY A 26 -5.08 19.81 -1.62
C GLY A 26 -3.79 20.19 -0.90
N TRP A 27 -2.85 19.25 -0.76
CA TRP A 27 -1.48 19.48 -0.24
C TRP A 27 -0.44 19.01 -1.26
N ASP A 28 0.84 19.26 -1.01
CA ASP A 28 1.88 19.06 -2.04
C ASP A 28 2.59 17.70 -1.99
N HIS A 29 2.66 17.07 -0.80
CA HIS A 29 3.67 16.03 -0.56
C HIS A 29 3.14 14.62 -0.36
N VAL A 30 2.21 14.37 0.57
CA VAL A 30 1.93 13.00 0.99
C VAL A 30 0.92 12.31 0.08
N GLY A 31 1.23 11.09 -0.35
CA GLY A 31 0.26 10.17 -0.92
C GLY A 31 0.07 8.98 0.01
N PHE A 32 -1.12 8.39 0.01
CA PHE A 32 -1.40 7.18 0.79
C PHE A 32 -2.33 6.26 0.01
N LYS A 33 -1.97 4.99 -0.12
CA LYS A 33 -2.74 3.99 -0.87
C LYS A 33 -2.79 2.69 -0.07
N VAL A 34 -3.99 2.11 0.03
CA VAL A 34 -4.21 0.79 0.62
C VAL A 34 -4.72 -0.14 -0.46
N VAL A 35 -4.05 -1.29 -0.59
CA VAL A 35 -4.38 -2.34 -1.55
C VAL A 35 -4.63 -3.62 -0.78
N GLU A 36 -5.76 -4.26 -1.06
CA GLU A 36 -6.08 -5.61 -0.61
C GLU A 36 -5.87 -6.58 -1.79
N LEU A 37 -5.01 -7.57 -1.60
CA LEU A 37 -4.70 -8.59 -2.60
C LEU A 37 -5.15 -9.96 -2.10
N ALA A 38 -5.88 -10.69 -2.93
CA ALA A 38 -6.05 -12.12 -2.77
C ALA A 38 -4.76 -12.86 -3.21
N ALA A 39 -4.61 -14.11 -2.75
CA ALA A 39 -3.49 -14.94 -3.15
C ALA A 39 -3.38 -15.05 -4.68
N GLY A 40 -2.19 -14.78 -5.22
CA GLY A 40 -1.91 -14.78 -6.66
C GLY A 40 -2.29 -13.48 -7.40
N GLN A 41 -2.91 -12.50 -6.73
CA GLN A 41 -3.11 -11.18 -7.32
C GLN A 41 -1.83 -10.34 -7.24
N THR A 42 -1.73 -9.37 -8.15
CA THR A 42 -0.59 -8.46 -8.24
C THR A 42 -1.10 -7.04 -8.36
N ALA A 43 -0.50 -6.15 -7.58
CA ALA A 43 -0.60 -4.70 -7.80
C ALA A 43 0.73 -4.18 -8.34
N SER A 44 0.65 -3.15 -9.16
CA SER A 44 1.80 -2.39 -9.63
C SER A 44 1.59 -0.91 -9.31
N GLY A 45 2.67 -0.17 -9.19
CA GLY A 45 2.60 1.23 -8.79
C GLY A 45 3.98 1.88 -8.77
N GLY A 46 4.08 2.94 -7.97
CA GLY A 46 5.19 3.89 -8.01
C GLY A 46 4.83 5.12 -8.85
N GLU A 47 5.46 6.24 -8.54
CA GLU A 47 5.29 7.50 -9.25
C GLU A 47 6.67 8.08 -9.54
N ALA A 48 6.92 8.46 -10.79
CA ALA A 48 8.20 9.05 -11.17
C ALA A 48 8.44 10.33 -10.36
N GLY A 49 9.61 10.43 -9.71
CA GLY A 49 9.95 11.57 -8.86
C GLY A 49 9.38 11.50 -7.43
N ARG A 50 8.77 10.38 -7.03
CA ARG A 50 8.38 10.12 -5.64
C ARG A 50 8.93 8.79 -5.16
N GLU A 51 9.50 8.81 -3.97
CA GLU A 51 9.79 7.61 -3.21
C GLU A 51 8.51 7.00 -2.62
N ALA A 52 8.53 5.70 -2.38
CA ALA A 52 7.43 4.97 -1.77
C ALA A 52 7.96 4.00 -0.72
N CYS A 53 7.28 3.94 0.42
CA CYS A 53 7.48 2.88 1.41
C CYS A 53 6.31 1.91 1.33
N LEU A 54 6.57 0.67 0.92
CA LEU A 54 5.57 -0.40 0.91
C LEU A 54 5.59 -1.09 2.27
N VAL A 55 4.44 -1.17 2.92
CA VAL A 55 4.28 -1.82 4.23
C VAL A 55 3.27 -2.96 4.11
N VAL A 56 3.70 -4.20 4.39
CA VAL A 56 2.81 -5.36 4.41
C VAL A 56 2.08 -5.39 5.75
N LEU A 57 0.83 -4.93 5.75
CA LEU A 57 0.04 -4.79 6.97
C LEU A 57 -0.40 -6.13 7.55
N SER A 58 -0.71 -7.12 6.72
CA SER A 58 -1.09 -8.47 7.11
C SER A 58 -0.80 -9.41 5.93
N GLY A 59 -0.43 -10.66 6.23
CA GLY A 59 -0.06 -11.67 5.26
C GLY A 59 1.39 -11.54 4.80
N THR A 60 1.63 -12.02 3.58
CA THR A 60 2.94 -11.98 2.92
C THR A 60 2.78 -11.59 1.46
N ALA A 61 3.80 -10.96 0.90
CA ALA A 61 3.84 -10.60 -0.52
C ALA A 61 5.28 -10.67 -1.05
N ASP A 62 5.40 -11.01 -2.32
CA ASP A 62 6.65 -10.84 -3.06
C ASP A 62 6.66 -9.43 -3.68
N VAL A 63 7.76 -8.71 -3.51
CA VAL A 63 7.94 -7.35 -4.02
C VAL A 63 9.09 -7.33 -5.01
N ALA A 64 8.83 -6.78 -6.21
CA ALA A 64 9.85 -6.60 -7.24
C ALA A 64 9.96 -5.11 -7.60
N VAL A 65 11.20 -4.57 -7.54
CA VAL A 65 11.51 -3.18 -7.89
C VAL A 65 12.77 -3.17 -8.75
N GLY A 66 12.62 -2.88 -10.05
CA GLY A 66 13.73 -2.97 -11.00
C GLY A 66 14.36 -4.38 -11.00
N ALA A 67 15.63 -4.47 -10.63
CA ALA A 67 16.35 -5.73 -10.51
C ALA A 67 16.25 -6.38 -9.10
N ALA A 68 15.74 -5.66 -8.11
CA ALA A 68 15.61 -6.16 -6.74
C ALA A 68 14.33 -6.99 -6.58
N ARG A 69 14.43 -8.07 -5.79
CA ARG A 69 13.32 -8.94 -5.42
C ARG A 69 13.38 -9.22 -3.93
N PHE A 70 12.23 -9.11 -3.27
CA PHE A 70 12.04 -9.43 -1.86
C PHE A 70 10.92 -10.46 -1.79
N GLU A 71 11.26 -11.70 -1.47
CA GLU A 71 10.29 -12.80 -1.40
C GLU A 71 9.75 -12.94 0.03
N GLY A 72 8.45 -13.22 0.15
CA GLY A 72 7.80 -13.47 1.44
C GLY A 72 7.85 -12.32 2.44
N LEU A 73 7.90 -11.06 1.96
CA LEU A 73 7.90 -9.88 2.82
C LEU A 73 6.60 -9.81 3.64
N GLY A 74 6.69 -9.46 4.92
CA GLY A 74 5.56 -9.38 5.84
C GLY A 74 5.76 -10.29 7.03
N GLY A 75 4.74 -11.10 7.36
CA GLY A 75 4.87 -12.18 8.34
C GLY A 75 3.89 -12.11 9.52
N ARG A 76 3.15 -11.01 9.69
CA ARG A 76 2.05 -10.93 10.66
C ARG A 76 0.71 -11.29 10.02
N ALA A 77 -0.13 -12.03 10.73
CA ALA A 77 -1.46 -12.39 10.26
C ALA A 77 -2.47 -11.25 10.51
N SER A 78 -2.20 -10.39 11.49
CA SER A 78 -3.03 -9.26 11.88
C SER A 78 -2.18 -8.02 12.16
N VAL A 79 -2.76 -6.84 11.93
CA VAL A 79 -2.14 -5.57 12.33
C VAL A 79 -1.99 -5.42 13.86
N PHE A 80 -2.71 -6.26 14.62
CA PHE A 80 -2.69 -6.28 16.08
C PHE A 80 -1.69 -7.29 16.66
N ASP A 81 -1.00 -8.06 15.83
CA ASP A 81 0.05 -8.96 16.30
C ASP A 81 1.21 -8.13 16.88
N ASP A 82 1.80 -8.59 17.97
CA ASP A 82 2.96 -7.96 18.61
C ASP A 82 4.25 -8.28 17.84
N ALA A 83 4.29 -7.84 16.59
CA ALA A 83 5.38 -8.02 15.65
C ALA A 83 5.44 -6.83 14.69
N ALA A 84 6.67 -6.42 14.35
CA ALA A 84 6.89 -5.39 13.35
C ALA A 84 6.38 -5.84 11.97
N PRO A 85 5.84 -4.93 11.13
CA PRO A 85 5.50 -5.25 9.76
C PRO A 85 6.78 -5.46 8.92
N GLY A 86 6.66 -6.22 7.85
CA GLY A 86 7.64 -6.17 6.76
C GLY A 86 7.42 -4.91 5.93
N ALA A 87 8.52 -4.22 5.57
CA ALA A 87 8.47 -3.05 4.71
C ALA A 87 9.67 -2.98 3.76
N VAL A 88 9.46 -2.36 2.59
CA VAL A 88 10.50 -2.08 1.58
C VAL A 88 10.40 -0.61 1.18
N TYR A 89 11.56 0.02 1.01
CA TYR A 89 11.74 1.39 0.55
C TYR A 89 12.75 1.40 -0.61
#